data_AF-A0A2I8VQR9-F1
#
_entry.id   AF-A0A2I8VQR9-F1
#
_cell.length_a   1.000
_cell.length_b   1.000
_cell.length_c   1.000
_cell.angle_alpha   90.00
_cell.angle_beta   90.00
_cell.angle_gamma   90.00
#
_symmetry.space_group_name_H-M   'P 1'
#
loop_
_entity.id
_entity.type
_entity.pdbx_description
1 polymer ?
#
loop_
_entity_poly.entity_id
_entity_poly.type
_entity_poly.pdbx_seq_one_letter_code
_entity_poly.pdbx_strand_id
1 'polypeptide(L)'
;MSERELVDYLILREIDPPVTHAERERASERSIAALDTVRDDGDAIEWVQSEIMTNEDDMVTGTLCHFRAETEETLHEHADCAGLPVSQVYRRGEHVAGPDG
;
A
#
# COMPACT_ATOMS: atom_id res chain seq x y z
N MET A 1 -1.72 -7.88 25.03
CA MET A 1 -1.95 -7.04 23.84
C MET A 1 -3.21 -7.58 23.21
N SER A 2 -4.34 -6.89 23.30
CA SER A 2 -5.51 -7.30 22.52
C SER A 2 -5.10 -7.25 21.04
N GLU A 3 -5.33 -8.32 20.29
CA GLU A 3 -5.26 -8.27 18.84
C GLU A 3 -6.30 -7.25 18.40
N ARG A 4 -5.87 -6.04 18.07
CA ARG A 4 -6.78 -5.02 17.52
C ARG A 4 -7.23 -5.56 16.18
N GLU A 5 -8.54 -5.55 15.94
CA GLU A 5 -9.10 -6.10 14.71
C GLU A 5 -8.67 -5.21 13.54
N LEU A 6 -7.77 -5.74 12.70
CA LEU A 6 -7.30 -5.03 11.52
C LEU A 6 -8.26 -5.26 10.35
N VAL A 7 -8.50 -4.20 9.61
CA VAL A 7 -9.31 -4.21 8.40
C VAL A 7 -8.38 -4.25 7.19
N ASP A 8 -8.72 -5.09 6.21
CA ASP A 8 -8.01 -5.14 4.93
C ASP A 8 -8.37 -3.93 4.04
N TYR A 9 -7.35 -3.24 3.54
CA TYR A 9 -7.45 -2.11 2.64
C TYR A 9 -6.59 -2.31 1.38
N LEU A 10 -7.05 -1.73 0.28
CA LEU A 10 -6.31 -1.61 -0.97
C LEU A 10 -5.97 -0.14 -1.19
N ILE A 11 -4.70 0.14 -1.46
CA ILE A 11 -4.18 1.48 -1.71
C ILE A 11 -3.71 1.54 -3.16
N LEU A 12 -4.36 2.39 -3.96
CA LEU A 12 -3.91 2.72 -5.30
C LEU A 12 -2.99 3.94 -5.25
N ARG A 13 -1.83 3.82 -5.87
CA ARG A 13 -0.92 4.93 -6.15
C ARG A 13 -0.65 4.99 -7.63
N GLU A 14 -1.22 5.98 -8.29
CA GLU A 14 -0.93 6.30 -9.69
C GLU A 14 0.35 7.14 -9.76
N ILE A 15 1.20 6.84 -10.74
CA ILE A 15 2.50 7.49 -10.92
C ILE A 15 2.55 8.05 -12.33
N ASP A 16 2.46 9.38 -12.42
CA ASP A 16 2.57 10.14 -13.66
C ASP A 16 3.54 11.32 -13.44
N PRO A 17 4.69 11.38 -14.15
CA PRO A 17 5.11 10.46 -15.21
C PRO A 17 5.56 9.07 -14.68
N PRO A 18 5.49 8.01 -15.50
CA PRO A 18 5.95 6.67 -15.13
C PRO A 18 7.42 6.65 -14.69
N VAL A 19 7.75 5.76 -13.76
CA VAL A 19 9.10 5.65 -13.17
C VAL A 19 9.74 4.30 -13.46
N THR A 20 11.06 4.21 -13.27
CA THR A 20 11.78 2.94 -13.38
C THR A 20 11.49 2.02 -12.19
N HIS A 21 11.69 0.71 -12.39
CA HIS A 21 11.61 -0.27 -11.30
C HIS A 21 12.52 0.06 -10.12
N ALA A 22 13.73 0.57 -10.37
CA ALA A 22 14.67 0.94 -9.31
C ALA A 22 14.20 2.15 -8.49
N GLU A 23 13.56 3.13 -9.11
CA GLU A 23 12.94 4.25 -8.38
C GLU A 23 11.78 3.77 -7.52
N ARG A 24 10.98 2.84 -8.06
CA ARG A 24 9.90 2.19 -7.32
C ARG A 24 10.41 1.34 -6.16
N GLU A 25 11.50 0.60 -6.31
CA GLU A 25 12.08 -0.21 -5.24
C GLU A 25 12.50 0.64 -4.06
N ARG A 26 13.19 1.77 -4.32
CA ARG A 26 13.52 2.76 -3.28
C ARG A 26 12.29 3.34 -2.58
N ALA A 27 11.18 3.51 -3.30
CA ALA A 27 9.91 3.90 -2.70
C ALA A 27 9.36 2.80 -1.78
N SER A 28 9.41 1.53 -2.18
CA SER A 28 9.03 0.41 -1.31
C SER A 28 9.81 0.41 0.01
N GLU A 29 11.13 0.62 -0.06
CA GLU A 29 11.98 0.63 1.13
C GLU A 29 11.56 1.71 2.13
N ARG A 30 11.26 2.93 1.64
CA ARG A 30 10.73 4.01 2.49
C ARG A 30 9.37 3.65 3.08
N SER A 31 8.49 3.06 2.27
CA SER A 31 7.18 2.57 2.73
C SER A 31 7.31 1.53 3.84
N ILE A 32 8.30 0.63 3.75
CA ILE A 32 8.52 -0.40 4.77
C ILE A 32 9.09 0.24 6.04
N ALA A 33 10.08 1.14 5.93
CA ALA A 33 10.65 1.84 7.07
C ALA A 33 9.62 2.67 7.84
N ALA A 34 8.66 3.30 7.14
CA ALA A 34 7.59 4.08 7.75
C ALA A 34 6.62 3.25 8.61
N LEU A 35 6.51 1.93 8.38
CA LEU A 35 5.64 1.07 9.18
C LEU A 35 6.07 1.04 10.65
N ASP A 36 7.38 0.99 10.90
CA ASP A 36 7.90 0.94 12.26
C ASP A 36 7.60 2.26 12.99
N THR A 37 7.72 3.41 12.31
CA THR A 37 7.35 4.71 12.89
C THR A 37 5.88 4.80 13.27
N VAL A 38 4.97 4.40 12.37
CA VAL A 38 3.52 4.41 12.65
C VAL A 38 3.16 3.47 13.80
N ARG A 39 3.82 2.31 13.89
CA ARG A 39 3.63 1.36 14.99
C ARG A 39 4.15 1.89 16.32
N ASP A 40 5.25 2.61 16.31
CA ASP A 40 5.83 3.25 17.50
C ASP A 40 4.93 4.37 18.03
N ASP A 41 4.20 5.06 17.15
CA ASP A 41 3.20 6.09 17.51
C ASP A 41 1.89 5.47 18.05
N GLY A 42 1.74 4.15 17.93
CA GLY A 42 0.70 3.37 18.61
C GLY A 42 -0.37 2.81 17.68
N ASP A 43 -0.29 3.06 16.38
CA ASP A 43 -1.24 2.56 15.39
C ASP A 43 -0.85 1.18 14.86
N ALA A 44 -1.83 0.28 14.75
CA ALA A 44 -1.60 -1.04 14.21
C ALA A 44 -1.78 -1.04 12.68
N ILE A 45 -0.67 -1.27 11.98
CA ILE A 45 -0.60 -1.37 10.52
C ILE A 45 0.30 -2.54 10.09
N GLU A 46 -0.08 -3.22 9.02
CA GLU A 46 0.68 -4.30 8.40
C GLU A 46 0.63 -4.20 6.88
N TRP A 47 1.78 -4.36 6.24
CA TRP A 47 1.85 -4.56 4.79
C TRP A 47 1.65 -6.05 4.47
N VAL A 48 0.73 -6.36 3.56
CA VAL A 48 0.43 -7.74 3.15
C VAL A 48 1.08 -8.09 1.82
N GLN A 49 0.80 -7.30 0.78
CA GLN A 49 1.39 -7.48 -0.56
C GLN A 49 1.29 -6.20 -1.39
N SER A 50 2.05 -6.13 -2.48
CA SER A 50 1.96 -5.06 -3.46
C SER A 50 2.01 -5.63 -4.86
N GLU A 51 1.12 -5.14 -5.72
CA GLU A 51 1.18 -5.34 -7.16
C GLU A 51 1.76 -4.08 -7.82
N ILE A 52 2.61 -4.30 -8.82
CA ILE A 52 3.20 -3.24 -9.65
C ILE A 52 2.44 -3.23 -10.97
N MET A 53 1.99 -2.05 -11.37
CA MET A 53 1.39 -1.83 -12.68
C MET A 53 2.46 -1.26 -13.62
N THR A 54 2.62 -1.85 -14.79
CA THR A 54 3.56 -1.41 -15.82
C THR A 54 2.84 -1.09 -17.13
N ASN A 55 3.47 -0.25 -17.95
CA ASN A 55 3.03 0.01 -19.33
C ASN A 55 3.77 -0.88 -20.34
N GLU A 56 3.53 -0.65 -21.64
CA GLU A 56 4.16 -1.39 -22.75
C GLU A 56 5.69 -1.24 -22.81
N ASP A 57 6.24 -0.18 -22.21
CA ASP A 57 7.67 0.12 -22.14
C ASP A 57 8.34 -0.46 -20.86
N ASP A 58 7.64 -1.30 -20.09
CA ASP A 58 8.10 -1.84 -18.79
C ASP A 58 8.42 -0.75 -17.75
N MET A 59 7.76 0.41 -17.87
CA MET A 59 7.84 1.49 -16.90
C MET A 59 6.70 1.37 -15.90
N VAL A 60 7.00 1.64 -14.63
CA VAL A 60 6.03 1.56 -13.53
C VAL A 60 5.09 2.76 -13.59
N THR A 61 3.81 2.48 -13.80
CA THR A 61 2.72 3.48 -13.86
C THR A 61 1.96 3.59 -12.56
N GLY A 62 2.17 2.66 -11.63
CA GLY A 62 1.54 2.72 -10.33
C GLY A 62 1.61 1.43 -9.55
N THR A 63 0.86 1.40 -8.47
CA THR A 63 0.91 0.33 -7.47
C THR A 63 -0.45 0.09 -6.88
N LEU A 64 -0.78 -1.18 -6.66
CA LEU A 64 -1.90 -1.57 -5.82
C LEU A 64 -1.37 -2.31 -4.59
N CYS A 65 -1.40 -1.66 -3.44
CA CYS A 65 -0.88 -2.24 -2.21
C CYS A 65 -2.01 -2.73 -1.30
N HIS A 66 -1.89 -3.94 -0.78
CA HIS A 66 -2.77 -4.47 0.25
C HIS A 66 -2.14 -4.25 1.62
N PHE A 67 -2.84 -3.51 2.46
CA PHE A 67 -2.49 -3.29 3.87
C PHE A 67 -3.60 -3.79 4.79
N ARG A 68 -3.23 -4.06 6.03
CA ARG A 68 -4.14 -4.22 7.15
C ARG A 68 -3.92 -3.07 8.12
N ALA A 69 -4.96 -2.39 8.53
CA ALA A 69 -4.87 -1.27 9.46
C ALA A 69 -6.14 -1.18 10.32
N GLU A 70 -6.04 -0.49 11.46
CA GLU A 70 -7.22 -0.22 12.30
C GLU A 70 -8.22 0.67 11.58
N THR A 71 -7.72 1.71 10.91
CA THR A 71 -8.53 2.72 10.24
C THR A 71 -7.90 3.13 8.91
N GLU A 72 -8.67 3.81 8.08
CA GLU A 72 -8.15 4.47 6.89
C GLU A 72 -7.17 5.61 7.24
N GLU A 73 -7.37 6.31 8.36
CA GLU A 73 -6.50 7.40 8.83
C GLU A 73 -5.06 6.93 9.04
N THR A 74 -4.89 5.76 9.67
CA THR A 74 -3.57 5.10 9.84
C THR A 74 -2.82 4.90 8.51
N LEU A 75 -3.54 4.68 7.41
CA LEU A 75 -2.92 4.52 6.08
C LEU A 75 -2.45 5.85 5.48
N HIS A 76 -3.17 6.93 5.78
CA HIS A 76 -2.76 8.28 5.37
C HIS A 76 -1.54 8.74 6.17
N GLU A 77 -1.51 8.48 7.48
CA GLU A 77 -0.34 8.75 8.33
C GLU A 77 0.89 7.97 7.87
N HIS A 78 0.72 6.69 7.53
CA HIS A 78 1.77 5.87 6.91
C HIS A 78 2.28 6.47 5.60
N ALA A 79 1.38 6.92 4.73
CA ALA A 79 1.73 7.52 3.45
C ALA A 79 2.51 8.83 3.61
N ASP A 80 2.10 9.68 4.56
CA ASP A 80 2.77 10.93 4.90
C ASP A 80 4.17 10.65 5.46
N CYS A 81 4.30 9.68 6.38
CA CYS A 81 5.58 9.25 6.94
C CYS A 81 6.53 8.72 5.86
N ALA A 82 6.01 7.93 4.91
CA ALA A 82 6.79 7.38 3.81
C ALA A 82 7.14 8.41 2.72
N GLY A 83 6.49 9.58 2.72
CA GLY A 83 6.55 10.55 1.63
C GLY A 83 5.99 9.98 0.32
N LEU A 84 4.97 9.13 0.41
CA LEU A 84 4.36 8.43 -0.72
C LEU A 84 2.85 8.67 -0.74
N PRO A 85 2.41 9.81 -1.31
CA PRO A 85 1.01 10.20 -1.29
C PRO A 85 0.13 9.10 -1.89
N VAL A 86 -1.06 8.95 -1.30
CA VAL A 86 -2.07 7.99 -1.76
C VAL A 86 -2.96 8.67 -2.79
N SER A 87 -3.22 8.00 -3.91
CA SER A 87 -4.23 8.46 -4.86
C SER A 87 -5.62 8.10 -4.36
N GLN A 88 -5.83 6.83 -3.98
CA GLN A 88 -7.12 6.31 -3.51
C GLN A 88 -6.93 5.18 -2.47
N VAL A 89 -7.83 5.14 -1.48
CA VAL A 89 -7.92 4.05 -0.49
C VAL A 89 -9.29 3.38 -0.63
N TYR A 90 -9.29 2.05 -0.54
CA TYR A 90 -10.50 1.24 -0.57
C TYR A 90 -10.47 0.23 0.57
N ARG A 91 -11.60 0.04 1.25
CA ARG A 91 -11.80 -1.15 2.08
C ARG A 91 -11.92 -2.37 1.17
N ARG A 92 -11.17 -3.44 1.44
CA ARG A 92 -11.22 -4.66 0.65
C ARG A 92 -12.53 -5.40 0.90
N GLY A 93 -13.25 -5.71 -0.17
CA GLY A 93 -14.46 -6.55 -0.14
C GLY A 93 -14.15 -8.04 -0.23
N GLU A 94 -15.21 -8.85 -0.35
CA GLU A 94 -15.06 -10.30 -0.56
C GLU A 94 -14.35 -10.59 -1.89
N HIS A 95 -13.47 -11.60 -1.87
CA HIS A 95 -12.82 -12.07 -3.08
C HIS A 95 -13.77 -12.92 -3.92
N VAL A 96 -13.85 -12.63 -5.21
CA VAL A 96 -14.61 -13.42 -6.17
C VAL A 96 -13.61 -14.30 -6.94
N ALA A 97 -13.79 -15.62 -6.84
CA ALA A 97 -13.00 -16.56 -7.63
C ALA A 97 -13.35 -16.43 -9.13
N GLY A 98 -12.34 -16.60 -9.98
CA GLY A 98 -12.57 -16.72 -11.43
C GLY A 98 -13.37 -17.99 -11.77
N PRO A 99 -13.98 -18.07 -12.96
CA PRO A 99 -14.60 -19.30 -13.43
C PRO A 99 -13.53 -20.41 -13.51
N ASP A 100 -13.87 -21.62 -13.05
CA ASP A 100 -13.01 -22.79 -13.21
C ASP A 100 -12.72 -22.99 -14.71
N GLY A 101 -11.43 -22.96 -15.08
CA GLY A 101 -10.94 -23.09 -16.46
C GLY A 101 -10.86 -24.52 -16.97
#